data_AF-A0A8J5R1Q9-F1
#
_entry.id   AF-A0A8J5R1Q9-F1
#
_cell.length_a   1.000
_cell.length_b   1.000
_cell.length_c   1.000
_cell.angle_alpha   90.00
_cell.angle_beta   90.00
_cell.angle_gamma   90.00
#
_symmetry.space_group_name_H-M   'P 1'
#
loop_
_entity.id
_entity.type
_entity.pdbx_description
1 polymer ?
#
loop_
_entity_poly.entity_id
_entity_poly.type
_entity_poly.pdbx_seq_one_letter_code
_entity_poly.pdbx_strand_id
1 'polypeptide(L)'
;MAGISTDSDPISSDDELDIDDIPFTILNMISGNRAKYQKPSPTPVSTTIPTKGTREPLSQQRTIPPSSFYSHHKKPNNASIRKPRSVHSSFFTDSDSDSDSGDDFNITLPKVFQFNAEKNEKIFSKEQELRQVIQQETENLKQEVDNINSQKNTLVAELNSDGTQEWTKKPIDLKIEDDQKLIDSLMRQNYKRSDGFGISRHFFFLNDIKSIEFGEEDSGRFPLTQALLGMIMRDKKSGWEFVHKKTIIKRFVFSVLESVQNHDQLMHINELISMNRDTTVEMLSNEELISSNEELLSIVKKCGGTVEFISSESVPIKMDQFNNCLKLGLFRLAIVLNFYLCCWNDPINNEFLKCFIFIISDFNVNKREYSGLKYFIKSVFTNIINSLYPDQHIEFVKTFTMILNNIRTNIFGESEILKIKKMDYELKFNVLRLLNNVFSTTIQSNVLSIIEKLNYYSVLGSDFDISQPIQPDTFDNMIQKITSGLILENMFTELEKGNYEMANQIYQSYYEIKHLPYLLIHPFNFQTTREENSRHLNRIKSLIEDLRKNILMNIKQVGSVNLDESKFNRQELVKFITDNYHDLNYMCTKLDKELDLVKSDIFYKTNDDE
;
A
#
# COMPACT_ATOMS: atom_id res chain seq x y z
N MET A 1 6.54 43.31 42.68
CA MET A 1 7.97 43.36 43.10
C MET A 1 8.64 42.18 42.44
N ALA A 2 9.66 42.24 41.61
CA ALA A 2 10.43 43.25 40.87
C ALA A 2 10.92 42.43 39.63
N GLY A 3 11.30 42.93 38.47
CA GLY A 3 11.70 44.22 37.95
C GLY A 3 12.20 43.92 36.52
N ILE A 4 11.92 44.83 35.61
CA ILE A 4 12.33 44.77 34.20
C ILE A 4 13.84 45.01 34.12
N SER A 5 14.57 44.23 33.30
CA SER A 5 15.77 44.73 32.64
C SER A 5 15.88 44.15 31.22
N THR A 6 15.65 45.03 30.27
CA THR A 6 16.10 44.96 28.88
C THR A 6 17.62 45.11 28.84
N ASP A 7 18.32 44.24 28.14
CA ASP A 7 19.55 44.62 27.44
C ASP A 7 19.64 43.82 26.14
N SER A 8 19.72 44.60 25.07
CA SER A 8 19.77 44.21 23.67
C SER A 8 21.17 44.52 23.16
N ASP A 9 21.92 43.49 22.76
CA ASP A 9 23.14 43.64 21.96
C ASP A 9 22.83 43.36 20.48
N PRO A 10 23.31 44.19 19.54
CA PRO A 10 23.09 44.00 18.12
C PRO A 10 24.07 42.96 17.57
N ILE A 11 23.55 41.81 17.13
CA ILE A 11 24.33 40.89 16.30
C ILE A 11 24.42 41.48 14.90
N SER A 12 25.65 41.79 14.49
CA SER A 12 26.03 42.24 13.17
C SER A 12 25.56 41.24 12.11
N SER A 13 24.77 41.74 11.16
CA SER A 13 24.56 41.14 9.85
C SER A 13 25.85 41.25 9.05
N ASP A 14 26.54 40.13 8.85
CA ASP A 14 27.42 39.83 7.71
C ASP A 14 28.00 38.41 7.90
N ASP A 15 27.13 37.40 7.79
CA ASP A 15 27.56 36.04 7.44
C ASP A 15 27.32 35.89 5.92
N GLU A 16 28.33 36.25 5.12
CA GLU A 16 28.41 35.77 3.74
C GLU A 16 28.57 34.24 3.79
N LEU A 17 27.49 33.52 3.47
CA LEU A 17 27.48 32.07 3.43
C LEU A 17 28.03 31.58 2.08
N ASP A 18 29.14 30.86 2.14
CA ASP A 18 29.75 30.22 0.99
C ASP A 18 28.85 29.10 0.44
N ILE A 19 28.48 29.22 -0.84
CA ILE A 19 27.71 28.20 -1.59
C ILE A 19 28.48 26.88 -1.69
N ASP A 20 29.79 26.90 -1.43
CA ASP A 20 30.69 25.75 -1.48
C ASP A 20 30.49 24.75 -0.33
N ASP A 21 29.71 25.09 0.71
CA ASP A 21 29.42 24.20 1.84
C ASP A 21 28.20 23.27 1.62
N ILE A 22 27.51 23.36 0.48
CA ILE A 22 26.40 22.45 0.16
C ILE A 22 26.97 21.10 -0.32
N PRO A 23 26.70 19.97 0.38
CA PRO A 23 27.22 18.67 -0.01
C PRO A 23 26.84 18.30 -1.46
N PHE A 24 27.83 17.89 -2.25
CA PHE A 24 27.67 17.52 -3.67
C PHE A 24 26.55 16.49 -3.93
N THR A 25 26.23 15.67 -2.92
CA THR A 25 25.15 14.70 -2.93
C THR A 25 23.77 15.36 -3.00
N ILE A 26 23.56 16.49 -2.31
CA ILE A 26 22.30 17.25 -2.29
C ILE A 26 22.11 17.98 -3.62
N LEU A 27 23.16 18.60 -4.15
CA LEU A 27 23.17 19.21 -5.49
C LEU A 27 22.83 18.22 -6.61
N ASN A 28 23.24 16.96 -6.48
CA ASN A 28 22.87 15.90 -7.44
C ASN A 28 21.41 15.43 -7.31
N MET A 29 20.80 15.52 -6.13
CA MET A 29 19.37 15.22 -5.94
C MET A 29 18.50 16.33 -6.55
N ILE A 30 18.88 17.59 -6.35
CA ILE A 30 18.19 18.77 -6.90
C ILE A 30 18.34 18.83 -8.44
N SER A 31 19.53 18.54 -8.98
CA SER A 31 19.78 18.62 -10.43
C SER A 31 19.20 17.45 -11.25
N GLY A 32 18.70 16.39 -10.61
CA GLY A 32 17.99 15.30 -11.28
C GLY A 32 16.69 15.72 -11.99
N ASN A 33 16.10 16.85 -11.58
CA ASN A 33 14.86 17.41 -12.15
C ASN A 33 15.10 18.47 -13.26
N ARG A 34 16.35 18.86 -13.55
CA ARG A 34 16.67 19.74 -14.68
C ARG A 34 17.41 18.94 -15.75
N ALA A 35 16.71 18.62 -16.84
CA ALA A 35 17.25 17.88 -17.98
C ALA A 35 18.59 18.48 -18.46
N LYS A 36 19.68 17.70 -18.34
CA LYS A 36 20.98 18.08 -18.90
C LYS A 36 21.03 17.70 -20.38
N TYR A 37 20.96 18.70 -21.24
CA TYR A 37 21.60 18.68 -22.55
C TYR A 37 23.12 18.52 -22.35
N GLN A 38 23.66 17.34 -22.65
CA GLN A 38 25.08 17.17 -22.91
C GLN A 38 25.31 17.09 -24.42
N LYS A 39 26.12 18.01 -24.94
CA LYS A 39 26.67 17.94 -26.30
C LYS A 39 27.66 16.76 -26.38
N PRO A 40 27.66 15.97 -27.47
CA PRO A 40 28.66 14.92 -27.67
C PRO A 40 29.97 15.53 -28.19
N SER A 41 31.09 15.14 -27.60
CA SER A 41 32.44 15.33 -28.16
C SER A 41 32.88 14.07 -28.92
N PRO A 42 33.75 14.23 -29.95
CA PRO A 42 33.86 13.29 -31.04
C PRO A 42 34.80 12.11 -30.76
N THR A 43 34.47 10.98 -31.35
CA THR A 43 35.28 9.77 -31.47
C THR A 43 36.51 10.00 -32.35
N PRO A 44 37.60 9.24 -32.13
CA PRO A 44 38.47 8.81 -33.22
C PRO A 44 38.26 7.32 -33.53
N VAL A 45 38.21 7.06 -34.83
CA VAL A 45 38.11 5.78 -35.54
C VAL A 45 39.51 5.18 -35.73
N SER A 46 39.67 3.84 -35.62
CA SER A 46 40.27 2.97 -36.67
C SER A 46 40.35 1.49 -36.24
N THR A 47 39.64 0.57 -36.93
CA THR A 47 40.09 -0.55 -37.81
C THR A 47 40.98 -1.64 -37.16
N THR A 48 40.85 -2.96 -37.31
CA THR A 48 39.99 -3.92 -38.04
C THR A 48 40.44 -5.36 -37.66
N ILE A 49 39.50 -6.28 -37.31
CA ILE A 49 39.16 -7.63 -37.91
C ILE A 49 40.28 -8.74 -37.98
N PRO A 50 40.01 -10.08 -37.93
CA PRO A 50 39.15 -10.95 -37.08
C PRO A 50 39.77 -12.37 -36.78
N THR A 51 39.06 -13.28 -36.07
CA THR A 51 38.86 -14.68 -36.55
C THR A 51 37.77 -15.45 -35.79
N LYS A 52 36.81 -15.99 -36.56
CA LYS A 52 36.12 -17.30 -36.52
C LYS A 52 35.90 -17.96 -35.14
N GLY A 53 34.73 -18.43 -34.72
CA GLY A 53 33.52 -19.01 -35.34
C GLY A 53 32.92 -19.90 -34.21
N THR A 54 31.60 -20.04 -34.01
CA THR A 54 30.77 -21.08 -34.64
C THR A 54 29.30 -20.89 -34.20
N ARG A 55 28.43 -20.67 -35.19
CA ARG A 55 27.02 -21.09 -35.39
C ARG A 55 25.99 -21.15 -34.23
N GLU A 56 25.06 -20.20 -34.34
CA GLU A 56 23.57 -20.26 -34.23
C GLU A 56 22.87 -21.52 -34.81
N PRO A 57 21.57 -21.83 -34.53
CA PRO A 57 20.37 -20.96 -34.76
C PRO A 57 19.31 -20.95 -33.62
N LEU A 58 18.68 -19.81 -33.27
CA LEU A 58 17.57 -19.04 -33.89
C LEU A 58 16.16 -19.67 -33.78
N SER A 59 15.22 -18.87 -33.24
CA SER A 59 13.76 -18.76 -33.49
C SER A 59 13.00 -18.47 -32.16
N GLN A 60 12.16 -17.46 -31.95
CA GLN A 60 11.49 -16.46 -32.78
C GLN A 60 11.30 -15.16 -31.97
N GLN A 61 11.71 -14.04 -32.53
CA GLN A 61 11.31 -12.70 -32.12
C GLN A 61 9.91 -12.40 -32.67
N ARG A 62 9.00 -11.93 -31.82
CA ARG A 62 7.77 -11.26 -32.27
C ARG A 62 8.08 -9.80 -32.59
N THR A 63 8.02 -9.50 -33.87
CA THR A 63 7.98 -8.18 -34.49
C THR A 63 6.77 -7.38 -34.01
N ILE A 64 7.02 -6.21 -33.42
CA ILE A 64 6.03 -5.14 -33.24
C ILE A 64 6.08 -4.26 -34.50
N PRO A 65 4.96 -3.96 -35.16
CA PRO A 65 4.96 -3.10 -36.34
C PRO A 65 5.14 -1.63 -35.95
N PRO A 66 5.95 -0.84 -36.70
CA PRO A 66 6.02 0.60 -36.52
C PRO A 66 4.81 1.26 -37.19
N SER A 67 3.99 1.97 -36.42
CA SER A 67 2.95 2.84 -36.95
C SER A 67 3.59 4.09 -37.56
N SER A 68 3.67 4.07 -38.89
CA SER A 68 3.94 5.21 -39.74
C SER A 68 2.80 6.23 -39.68
N PHE A 69 3.07 7.43 -39.19
CA PHE A 69 2.41 8.65 -39.64
C PHE A 69 3.48 9.66 -40.03
N TYR A 70 3.79 9.72 -41.33
CA TYR A 70 4.59 10.78 -41.91
C TYR A 70 3.70 11.73 -42.70
N SER A 71 4.09 13.01 -42.60
CA SER A 71 3.92 14.07 -43.59
C SER A 71 2.55 14.77 -43.68
N HIS A 72 2.50 16.00 -43.17
CA HIS A 72 2.61 17.17 -44.04
C HIS A 72 3.09 18.42 -43.28
N HIS A 73 4.40 18.64 -43.22
CA HIS A 73 4.97 19.98 -43.06
C HIS A 73 5.27 20.55 -44.45
N LYS A 74 4.38 21.39 -44.96
CA LYS A 74 4.71 22.32 -46.05
C LYS A 74 5.38 23.55 -45.44
N LYS A 75 6.67 23.73 -45.76
CA LYS A 75 7.29 25.07 -45.78
C LYS A 75 6.53 25.94 -46.81
N PRO A 76 6.41 27.24 -46.55
CA PRO A 76 6.96 28.16 -47.53
C PRO A 76 7.72 29.35 -46.92
N ASN A 77 8.88 29.58 -47.52
CA ASN A 77 9.46 30.86 -47.94
C ASN A 77 9.37 32.11 -47.04
N ASN A 78 10.58 32.50 -46.61
CA ASN A 78 11.12 33.87 -46.59
C ASN A 78 10.25 34.93 -47.30
N ALA A 79 9.74 35.88 -46.52
CA ALA A 79 9.39 37.20 -47.01
C ALA A 79 9.76 38.26 -45.97
N SER A 80 10.64 39.19 -46.37
CA SER A 80 11.03 40.37 -45.63
C SER A 80 9.87 41.36 -45.47
N ILE A 81 9.61 41.84 -44.27
CA ILE A 81 8.82 43.06 -44.00
C ILE A 81 9.51 43.80 -42.85
N ARG A 82 10.46 44.68 -43.16
CA ARG A 82 10.33 46.16 -43.22
C ARG A 82 9.91 46.81 -41.88
N LYS A 83 10.91 47.38 -41.20
CA LYS A 83 10.79 48.41 -40.16
C LYS A 83 10.08 49.65 -40.74
N PRO A 84 9.12 50.28 -40.02
CA PRO A 84 8.62 51.59 -40.41
C PRO A 84 9.66 52.68 -40.10
N ARG A 85 10.02 53.41 -41.16
CA ARG A 85 10.76 54.67 -41.16
C ARG A 85 9.86 55.75 -40.56
N SER A 86 10.29 56.43 -39.50
CA SER A 86 9.73 57.74 -39.15
C SER A 86 10.43 58.81 -40.01
N VAL A 87 9.64 59.58 -40.74
CA VAL A 87 10.06 60.72 -41.55
C VAL A 87 9.35 61.94 -40.99
N HIS A 88 10.15 62.95 -40.67
CA HIS A 88 9.87 64.39 -40.54
C HIS A 88 8.55 64.86 -39.90
N SER A 89 8.69 65.53 -38.76
CA SER A 89 7.98 66.79 -38.50
C SER A 89 9.02 67.88 -38.20
N SER A 90 9.30 68.71 -39.21
CA SER A 90 9.91 70.03 -39.04
C SER A 90 8.79 71.04 -38.79
N PHE A 91 8.88 71.86 -37.75
CA PHE A 91 8.42 73.25 -37.82
C PHE A 91 9.25 74.11 -36.87
N PHE A 92 9.85 75.13 -37.48
CA PHE A 92 10.40 76.33 -36.87
C PHE A 92 9.34 77.07 -36.04
N THR A 93 9.77 77.70 -34.95
CA THR A 93 9.41 79.08 -34.59
C THR A 93 10.59 79.73 -33.87
N ASP A 94 11.28 80.62 -34.56
CA ASP A 94 12.00 81.74 -33.96
C ASP A 94 10.96 82.80 -33.54
N SER A 95 11.06 83.30 -32.31
CA SER A 95 11.13 84.74 -31.97
C SER A 95 10.71 84.99 -30.51
N ASP A 96 11.65 85.58 -29.77
CA ASP A 96 11.50 86.63 -28.75
C ASP A 96 10.64 86.38 -27.50
N SER A 97 11.33 86.30 -26.36
CA SER A 97 11.11 87.26 -25.25
C SER A 97 12.25 87.18 -24.23
N ASP A 98 12.75 88.35 -23.89
CA ASP A 98 13.75 88.65 -22.86
C ASP A 98 13.47 87.97 -21.52
N SER A 99 14.52 87.46 -20.86
CA SER A 99 14.97 87.97 -19.56
C SER A 99 16.00 87.05 -18.89
N ASP A 100 16.98 87.72 -18.28
CA ASP A 100 18.08 87.22 -17.46
C ASP A 100 17.77 86.05 -16.52
N SER A 101 18.64 85.05 -16.51
CA SER A 101 19.49 84.81 -15.32
C SER A 101 20.48 83.68 -15.62
N GLY A 102 21.77 83.98 -15.39
CA GLY A 102 22.88 83.09 -15.67
C GLY A 102 22.92 81.88 -14.76
N ASP A 103 23.27 80.75 -15.36
CA ASP A 103 23.90 79.64 -14.67
C ASP A 103 25.12 79.22 -15.52
N ASP A 104 26.28 79.79 -15.20
CA ASP A 104 27.56 79.68 -15.91
C ASP A 104 28.24 78.30 -15.76
N PHE A 105 27.48 77.23 -15.47
CA PHE A 105 27.97 75.86 -15.38
C PHE A 105 27.09 74.85 -16.12
N ASN A 106 26.71 75.16 -17.36
CA ASN A 106 26.13 74.13 -18.24
C ASN A 106 27.25 73.31 -18.91
N ILE A 107 27.92 72.45 -18.12
CA ILE A 107 28.87 71.45 -18.65
C ILE A 107 28.06 70.45 -19.47
N THR A 108 28.03 70.65 -20.78
CA THR A 108 27.51 69.66 -21.72
C THR A 108 28.54 68.53 -21.83
N LEU A 109 28.34 67.48 -21.01
CA LEU A 109 29.10 66.24 -21.10
C LEU A 109 29.11 65.74 -22.56
N PRO A 110 30.29 65.50 -23.16
CA PRO A 110 30.35 64.98 -24.52
C PRO A 110 29.53 63.70 -24.65
N LYS A 111 28.76 63.55 -25.75
CA LYS A 111 27.85 62.40 -25.97
C LYS A 111 28.48 61.03 -25.76
N VAL A 112 29.81 60.91 -25.90
CA VAL A 112 30.59 59.70 -25.66
C VAL A 112 30.59 59.29 -24.18
N PHE A 113 30.62 60.25 -23.25
CA PHE A 113 30.53 60.00 -21.81
C PHE A 113 29.09 59.75 -21.35
N GLN A 114 28.08 60.37 -21.98
CA GLN A 114 26.67 60.08 -21.73
C GLN A 114 26.28 58.66 -22.21
N PHE A 115 26.76 58.24 -23.38
CA PHE A 115 26.51 56.89 -23.90
C PHE A 115 27.20 55.80 -23.06
N ASN A 116 28.40 56.08 -22.54
CA ASN A 116 29.07 55.19 -21.59
C ASN A 116 28.41 55.20 -20.20
N ALA A 117 27.88 56.33 -19.75
CA ALA A 117 27.12 56.43 -18.50
C ALA A 117 25.80 55.64 -18.57
N GLU A 118 24.98 55.83 -19.61
CA GLU A 118 23.73 55.07 -19.80
C GLU A 118 23.98 53.56 -19.99
N LYS A 119 25.07 53.19 -20.66
CA LYS A 119 25.46 51.79 -20.82
C LYS A 119 25.91 51.20 -19.48
N ASN A 120 26.67 51.95 -18.68
CA ASN A 120 27.10 51.52 -17.35
C ASN A 120 25.92 51.46 -16.37
N GLU A 121 24.98 52.39 -16.45
CA GLU A 121 23.76 52.40 -15.64
C GLU A 121 22.87 51.19 -15.99
N LYS A 122 22.70 50.88 -17.29
CA LYS A 122 22.03 49.64 -17.72
C LYS A 122 22.76 48.36 -17.29
N ILE A 123 24.09 48.37 -17.24
CA ILE A 123 24.87 47.24 -16.72
C ILE A 123 24.67 47.11 -15.22
N PHE A 124 24.67 48.22 -14.48
CA PHE A 124 24.46 48.25 -13.03
C PHE A 124 23.04 47.82 -12.65
N SER A 125 22.00 48.27 -13.37
CA SER A 125 20.63 47.80 -13.16
C SER A 125 20.50 46.30 -13.44
N LYS A 126 21.13 45.78 -14.50
CA LYS A 126 21.16 44.33 -14.77
C LYS A 126 21.93 43.56 -13.72
N GLU A 127 23.00 44.11 -13.17
CA GLU A 127 23.75 43.51 -12.08
C GLU A 127 22.90 43.45 -10.80
N GLN A 128 22.13 44.50 -10.50
CA GLN A 128 21.19 44.50 -9.38
C GLN A 128 20.05 43.49 -9.58
N GLU A 129 19.47 43.40 -10.77
CA GLU A 129 18.49 42.36 -11.11
C GLU A 129 19.08 40.95 -10.97
N LEU A 130 20.30 40.73 -11.45
CA LEU A 130 21.00 39.46 -11.29
C LEU A 130 21.26 39.12 -9.82
N ARG A 131 21.67 40.09 -9.01
CA ARG A 131 21.87 39.89 -7.56
C ARG A 131 20.55 39.52 -6.86
N GLN A 132 19.44 40.17 -7.22
CA GLN A 132 18.12 39.82 -6.69
C GLN A 132 17.69 38.41 -7.09
N VAL A 133 17.90 38.01 -8.36
CA VAL A 133 17.60 36.65 -8.82
C VAL A 133 18.48 35.61 -8.12
N ILE A 134 19.78 35.88 -7.96
CA ILE A 134 20.71 34.99 -7.25
C ILE A 134 20.30 34.85 -5.78
N GLN A 135 19.95 35.95 -5.11
CA GLN A 135 19.52 35.92 -3.71
C GLN A 135 18.22 35.12 -3.55
N GLN A 136 17.25 35.31 -4.44
CA GLN A 136 16.00 34.55 -4.43
C GLN A 136 16.22 33.05 -4.73
N GLU A 137 17.10 32.71 -5.68
CA GLU A 137 17.47 31.30 -5.93
C GLU A 137 18.21 30.68 -4.73
N THR A 138 19.05 31.45 -4.04
CA THR A 138 19.79 30.98 -2.86
C THR A 138 18.85 30.73 -1.68
N GLU A 139 17.87 31.62 -1.44
CA GLU A 139 16.82 31.42 -0.43
C GLU A 139 15.95 30.20 -0.75
N ASN A 140 15.55 30.03 -2.03
CA ASN A 140 14.79 28.86 -2.47
C ASN A 140 15.57 27.55 -2.27
N LEU A 141 16.87 27.54 -2.63
CA LEU A 141 17.74 26.40 -2.41
C LEU A 141 17.90 26.09 -0.92
N LYS A 142 18.08 27.10 -0.07
CA LYS A 142 18.18 26.91 1.39
C LYS A 142 16.90 26.26 1.94
N GLN A 143 15.73 26.76 1.55
CA GLN A 143 14.46 26.15 1.93
C GLN A 143 14.33 24.71 1.43
N GLU A 144 14.78 24.41 0.22
CA GLU A 144 14.77 23.04 -0.32
C GLU A 144 15.71 22.10 0.46
N VAL A 145 16.90 22.57 0.83
CA VAL A 145 17.86 21.83 1.65
C VAL A 145 17.30 21.56 3.06
N ASP A 146 16.71 22.57 3.70
CA ASP A 146 16.10 22.43 5.02
C ASP A 146 14.92 21.44 4.98
N ASN A 147 14.12 21.48 3.91
CA ASN A 147 13.04 20.51 3.68
C ASN A 147 13.59 19.08 3.51
N ILE A 148 14.65 18.88 2.73
CA ILE A 148 15.30 17.56 2.56
C ILE A 148 15.83 17.05 3.90
N ASN A 149 16.50 17.90 4.68
CA ASN A 149 17.06 17.52 5.97
C ASN A 149 15.98 17.18 7.00
N SER A 150 14.89 17.95 7.02
CA SER A 150 13.71 17.65 7.83
C SER A 150 13.14 16.26 7.50
N GLN A 151 12.95 15.96 6.21
CA GLN A 151 12.47 14.65 5.76
C GLN A 151 13.42 13.50 6.15
N LYS A 152 14.73 13.71 6.02
CA LYS A 152 15.74 12.72 6.47
C LYS A 152 15.62 12.44 7.96
N ASN A 153 15.46 13.47 8.77
CA ASN A 153 15.30 13.33 10.23
C ASN A 153 14.01 12.58 10.58
N THR A 154 12.92 12.83 9.86
CA THR A 154 11.67 12.06 10.03
C THR A 154 11.87 10.58 9.69
N LEU A 155 12.57 10.25 8.60
CA LEU A 155 12.85 8.86 8.22
C LEU A 155 13.72 8.13 9.26
N VAL A 156 14.72 8.82 9.82
CA VAL A 156 15.55 8.27 10.89
C VAL A 156 14.72 8.01 12.14
N ALA A 157 13.85 8.96 12.51
CA ALA A 157 12.94 8.79 13.64
C ALA A 157 11.97 7.61 13.42
N GLU A 158 11.40 7.48 12.23
CA GLU A 158 10.53 6.38 11.85
C GLU A 158 11.26 5.02 11.95
N LEU A 159 12.43 4.86 11.33
CA LEU A 159 13.19 3.60 11.39
C LEU A 159 13.61 3.22 12.82
N ASN A 160 13.98 4.20 13.63
CA ASN A 160 14.32 3.98 15.04
C ASN A 160 13.08 3.57 15.85
N SER A 161 11.89 4.09 15.51
CA SER A 161 10.62 3.69 16.12
C SER A 161 10.14 2.30 15.66
N ASP A 162 10.49 1.91 14.44
CA ASP A 162 10.12 0.62 13.83
C ASP A 162 10.81 -0.57 14.51
N GLY A 163 11.80 -0.30 15.37
CA GLY A 163 12.55 -1.31 16.11
C GLY A 163 13.68 -1.92 15.27
N THR A 164 14.30 -1.15 14.39
CA THR A 164 15.37 -1.63 13.52
C THR A 164 16.51 -2.29 14.32
N GLN A 165 16.65 -3.60 14.09
CA GLN A 165 17.75 -4.50 14.41
C GLN A 165 18.06 -4.78 15.91
N GLU A 166 17.44 -5.83 16.46
CA GLU A 166 17.98 -6.53 17.65
C GLU A 166 19.44 -6.99 17.47
N TRP A 167 19.92 -7.16 16.24
CA TRP A 167 21.27 -7.67 15.96
C TRP A 167 22.36 -6.61 16.18
N THR A 168 22.00 -5.32 16.25
CA THR A 168 22.96 -4.23 16.53
C THR A 168 22.60 -3.37 17.74
N LYS A 169 21.35 -3.35 18.24
CA LYS A 169 20.91 -2.48 19.37
C LYS A 169 21.39 -1.02 19.23
N LYS A 170 21.63 -0.57 18.00
CA LYS A 170 22.14 0.77 17.72
C LYS A 170 21.07 1.51 16.94
N PRO A 171 20.64 2.68 17.43
CA PRO A 171 19.78 3.54 16.64
C PRO A 171 20.54 3.93 15.37
N ILE A 172 19.81 4.08 14.27
CA ILE A 172 20.31 4.64 13.02
C ILE A 172 20.83 6.05 13.31
N ASP A 173 22.07 6.30 12.92
CA ASP A 173 22.74 7.58 13.09
C ASP A 173 23.24 8.09 11.74
N LEU A 174 22.80 9.28 11.34
CA LEU A 174 23.21 9.93 10.09
C LEU A 174 24.73 10.20 10.01
N LYS A 175 25.46 10.08 11.11
CA LYS A 175 26.93 10.16 11.14
C LYS A 175 27.61 8.90 10.62
N ILE A 176 26.90 7.78 10.52
CA ILE A 176 27.43 6.51 10.01
C ILE A 176 27.23 6.48 8.49
N GLU A 177 28.30 6.25 7.74
CA GLU A 177 28.27 6.31 6.26
C GLU A 177 27.29 5.31 5.63
N ASP A 178 27.17 4.11 6.19
CA ASP A 178 26.25 3.07 5.70
C ASP A 178 24.79 3.42 5.99
N ASP A 179 24.50 3.99 7.17
CA ASP A 179 23.17 4.49 7.53
C ASP A 179 22.78 5.68 6.64
N GLN A 180 23.73 6.58 6.37
CA GLN A 180 23.52 7.69 5.45
C GLN A 180 23.21 7.20 4.03
N LYS A 181 23.92 6.18 3.52
CA LYS A 181 23.61 5.55 2.22
C LYS A 181 22.22 4.93 2.19
N LEU A 182 21.80 4.29 3.28
CA LEU A 182 20.45 3.73 3.42
C LEU A 182 19.40 4.84 3.35
N ILE A 183 19.54 5.89 4.15
CA ILE A 183 18.62 7.04 4.17
C ILE A 183 18.59 7.74 2.81
N ASP A 184 19.74 7.96 2.18
CA ASP A 184 19.80 8.55 0.84
C ASP A 184 19.14 7.66 -0.22
N SER A 185 19.23 6.33 -0.09
CA SER A 185 18.51 5.40 -0.96
C SER A 185 17.00 5.48 -0.75
N LEU A 186 16.54 5.53 0.50
CA LEU A 186 15.11 5.70 0.83
C LEU A 186 14.58 7.05 0.35
N MET A 187 15.35 8.13 0.49
CA MET A 187 15.02 9.44 -0.07
C MET A 187 14.91 9.38 -1.60
N ARG A 188 15.86 8.74 -2.29
CA ARG A 188 15.78 8.53 -3.74
C ARG A 188 14.54 7.74 -4.15
N GLN A 189 14.12 6.74 -3.38
CA GLN A 189 12.86 6.02 -3.62
C GLN A 189 11.66 6.94 -3.42
N ASN A 190 11.66 7.74 -2.35
CA ASN A 190 10.61 8.69 -2.04
C ASN A 190 10.46 9.77 -3.13
N TYR A 191 11.56 10.22 -3.73
CA TYR A 191 11.56 11.16 -4.86
C TYR A 191 11.27 10.52 -6.21
N LYS A 192 11.68 9.26 -6.42
CA LYS A 192 11.51 8.62 -7.72
C LYS A 192 10.06 8.41 -8.09
N ARG A 193 9.13 8.27 -7.11
CA ARG A 193 7.64 8.26 -7.19
C ARG A 193 6.95 7.53 -8.37
N SER A 194 7.65 7.04 -9.38
CA SER A 194 7.14 6.48 -10.63
C SER A 194 6.28 5.25 -10.42
N ASP A 195 6.50 4.57 -9.30
CA ASP A 195 5.88 3.29 -9.02
C ASP A 195 4.58 3.46 -8.23
N GLY A 196 4.33 4.66 -7.69
CA GLY A 196 3.15 5.01 -6.91
C GLY A 196 3.15 4.53 -5.46
N PHE A 197 4.31 4.17 -4.89
CA PHE A 197 4.36 3.68 -3.50
C PHE A 197 5.40 4.40 -2.62
N GLY A 198 6.19 5.33 -3.19
CA GLY A 198 7.27 6.00 -2.45
C GLY A 198 8.16 4.97 -1.75
N ILE A 199 8.43 5.21 -0.47
CA ILE A 199 9.04 4.21 0.40
C ILE A 199 7.99 3.16 0.79
N SER A 200 8.29 1.88 0.52
CA SER A 200 7.41 0.77 0.84
C SER A 200 7.15 0.71 2.34
N ARG A 201 5.88 0.80 2.74
CA ARG A 201 5.45 0.66 4.13
C ARG A 201 4.41 -0.43 4.25
N HIS A 202 4.49 -1.20 5.33
CA HIS A 202 3.65 -2.36 5.55
C HIS A 202 3.19 -2.44 7.00
N PHE A 203 2.09 -3.16 7.22
CA PHE A 203 1.61 -3.46 8.56
C PHE A 203 2.34 -4.67 9.14
N PHE A 204 2.77 -4.55 10.39
CA PHE A 204 3.43 -5.61 11.15
C PHE A 204 2.75 -5.74 12.51
N PHE A 205 2.32 -6.96 12.84
CA PHE A 205 1.69 -7.29 14.10
C PHE A 205 2.61 -8.15 14.99
N LEU A 206 3.44 -9.01 14.39
CA LEU A 206 4.26 -9.99 15.10
C LEU A 206 5.71 -9.52 15.34
N ASN A 207 6.07 -9.43 16.61
CA ASN A 207 7.41 -9.16 17.11
C ASN A 207 8.25 -10.44 17.24
N ASP A 208 9.58 -10.30 17.21
CA ASP A 208 10.51 -11.41 17.39
C ASP A 208 10.53 -11.81 18.87
N ILE A 209 10.16 -13.06 19.19
CA ILE A 209 10.18 -13.59 20.56
C ILE A 209 10.89 -14.93 20.57
N LYS A 210 11.97 -15.02 21.37
CA LYS A 210 12.82 -16.21 21.49
C LYS A 210 12.34 -17.15 22.60
N SER A 211 11.86 -16.62 23.72
CA SER A 211 11.39 -17.39 24.87
C SER A 211 10.10 -16.80 25.45
N ILE A 212 9.26 -17.69 25.97
CA ILE A 212 8.02 -17.36 26.66
C ILE A 212 8.16 -17.85 28.09
N GLU A 213 7.82 -17.00 29.05
CA GLU A 213 7.81 -17.34 30.47
C GLU A 213 6.45 -16.93 31.05
N PHE A 214 5.75 -17.88 31.66
CA PHE A 214 4.59 -17.66 32.50
C PHE A 214 5.00 -17.68 33.97
N GLY A 215 4.27 -16.94 34.81
CA GLY A 215 4.54 -16.90 36.24
C GLY A 215 4.28 -18.27 36.88
N GLU A 216 4.84 -18.50 38.07
CA GLU A 216 4.63 -19.75 38.81
C GLU A 216 3.15 -19.98 39.18
N GLU A 217 2.37 -18.90 39.31
CA GLU A 217 0.93 -18.93 39.58
C GLU A 217 0.09 -19.39 38.38
N ASP A 218 0.51 -19.03 37.16
CA ASP A 218 -0.20 -19.38 35.91
C ASP A 218 0.17 -20.78 35.39
N SER A 219 1.44 -21.16 35.54
CA SER A 219 2.04 -22.28 34.79
C SER A 219 1.92 -23.64 35.45
N GLY A 220 1.68 -23.73 36.76
CA GLY A 220 1.54 -24.98 37.54
C GLY A 220 2.26 -26.17 36.90
N ARG A 221 3.62 -26.13 36.87
CA ARG A 221 4.50 -26.86 35.94
C ARG A 221 4.01 -28.28 35.62
N PHE A 222 3.31 -28.45 34.51
CA PHE A 222 2.98 -29.77 34.00
C PHE A 222 4.21 -30.33 33.26
N PRO A 223 4.80 -31.45 33.71
CA PRO A 223 6.04 -31.95 33.13
C PRO A 223 5.80 -32.52 31.73
N LEU A 224 6.15 -31.75 30.70
CA LEU A 224 6.16 -32.19 29.31
C LEU A 224 7.37 -33.08 29.05
N THR A 225 7.12 -34.38 28.87
CA THR A 225 8.15 -35.36 28.51
C THR A 225 8.13 -35.62 27.00
N GLN A 226 9.29 -35.94 26.42
CA GLN A 226 9.36 -36.35 25.01
C GLN A 226 8.52 -37.60 24.71
N ALA A 227 8.32 -38.48 25.70
CA ALA A 227 7.44 -39.64 25.56
C ALA A 227 5.97 -39.23 25.36
N LEU A 228 5.48 -38.23 26.10
CA LEU A 228 4.13 -37.69 25.92
C LEU A 228 3.97 -37.05 24.54
N LEU A 229 4.94 -36.25 24.10
CA LEU A 229 4.93 -35.63 22.77
C LEU A 229 4.91 -36.69 21.66
N GLY A 230 5.76 -37.72 21.77
CA GLY A 230 5.76 -38.84 20.83
C GLY A 230 4.44 -39.62 20.82
N MET A 231 3.78 -39.76 21.97
CA MET A 231 2.46 -40.37 22.05
C MET A 231 1.40 -39.54 21.31
N ILE A 232 1.35 -38.22 21.52
CA ILE A 232 0.42 -37.32 20.84
C ILE A 232 0.61 -37.36 19.32
N MET A 233 1.87 -37.39 18.85
CA MET A 233 2.17 -37.46 17.42
C MET A 233 1.70 -38.79 16.80
N ARG A 234 1.84 -39.91 17.52
CA ARG A 234 1.45 -41.24 17.02
C ARG A 234 -0.06 -41.47 17.10
N ASP A 235 -0.66 -41.12 18.22
CA ASP A 235 -2.08 -41.31 18.51
C ASP A 235 -2.60 -40.18 19.41
N LYS A 236 -3.25 -39.21 18.77
CA LYS A 236 -3.83 -38.04 19.41
C LYS A 236 -4.89 -38.43 20.45
N LYS A 237 -5.70 -39.46 20.22
CA LYS A 237 -6.76 -39.84 21.15
C LYS A 237 -6.18 -40.34 22.47
N SER A 238 -5.21 -41.26 22.40
CA SER A 238 -4.46 -41.72 23.58
C SER A 238 -3.72 -40.57 24.27
N GLY A 239 -3.12 -39.66 23.48
CA GLY A 239 -2.52 -38.42 23.97
C GLY A 239 -3.48 -37.58 24.80
N TRP A 240 -4.69 -37.33 24.27
CA TRP A 240 -5.74 -36.56 24.92
C TRP A 240 -6.18 -37.19 26.24
N GLU A 241 -6.50 -38.49 26.22
CA GLU A 241 -6.93 -39.22 27.41
C GLU A 241 -5.89 -39.17 28.53
N PHE A 242 -4.60 -39.21 28.19
CA PHE A 242 -3.52 -39.07 29.17
C PHE A 242 -3.47 -37.66 29.77
N VAL A 243 -3.46 -36.62 28.93
CA VAL A 243 -3.43 -35.22 29.38
C VAL A 243 -4.62 -34.94 30.27
N HIS A 244 -5.83 -35.31 29.80
CA HIS A 244 -7.09 -35.19 30.51
C HIS A 244 -7.07 -35.84 31.89
N LYS A 245 -6.46 -37.03 32.04
CA LYS A 245 -6.39 -37.74 33.33
C LYS A 245 -5.36 -37.17 34.30
N LYS A 246 -4.41 -36.37 33.82
CA LYS A 246 -3.21 -35.98 34.58
C LYS A 246 -3.15 -34.49 34.92
N THR A 247 -3.83 -33.63 34.16
CA THR A 247 -3.78 -32.18 34.37
C THR A 247 -4.98 -31.47 33.78
N ILE A 248 -5.16 -30.22 34.18
CA ILE A 248 -6.08 -29.28 33.55
C ILE A 248 -5.49 -28.85 32.20
N ILE A 249 -6.34 -28.75 31.18
CA ILE A 249 -5.94 -28.43 29.80
C ILE A 249 -5.19 -27.10 29.71
N LYS A 250 -5.57 -26.09 30.51
CA LYS A 250 -4.90 -24.78 30.58
C LYS A 250 -3.41 -24.92 30.93
N ARG A 251 -3.09 -25.70 31.97
CA ARG A 251 -1.71 -25.94 32.41
C ARG A 251 -0.89 -26.69 31.36
N PHE A 252 -1.53 -27.64 30.67
CA PHE A 252 -0.90 -28.32 29.54
C PHE A 252 -0.56 -27.33 28.43
N VAL A 253 -1.51 -26.48 28.00
CA VAL A 253 -1.30 -25.47 26.97
C VAL A 253 -0.16 -24.53 27.35
N PHE A 254 -0.14 -23.98 28.57
CA PHE A 254 0.93 -23.07 28.99
C PHE A 254 2.30 -23.75 29.00
N SER A 255 2.37 -24.99 29.53
CA SER A 255 3.61 -25.76 29.50
C SER A 255 4.09 -26.01 28.06
N VAL A 256 3.18 -26.24 27.11
CA VAL A 256 3.51 -26.42 25.69
C VAL A 256 4.08 -25.14 25.09
N LEU A 257 3.43 -23.99 25.36
CA LEU A 257 3.85 -22.70 24.84
C LEU A 257 5.25 -22.31 25.33
N GLU A 258 5.62 -22.63 26.57
CA GLU A 258 6.97 -22.38 27.10
C GLU A 258 8.03 -23.33 26.55
N SER A 259 7.76 -24.64 26.58
CA SER A 259 8.80 -25.66 26.47
C SER A 259 8.95 -26.27 25.07
N VAL A 260 7.90 -26.23 24.24
CA VAL A 260 7.92 -26.86 22.91
C VAL A 260 8.39 -25.86 21.86
N GLN A 261 9.45 -26.24 21.16
CA GLN A 261 10.11 -25.46 20.10
C GLN A 261 9.98 -26.13 18.72
N ASN A 262 9.65 -27.42 18.69
CA ASN A 262 9.51 -28.18 17.45
C ASN A 262 8.15 -27.89 16.80
N HIS A 263 8.16 -27.44 15.55
CA HIS A 263 6.94 -27.06 14.81
C HIS A 263 5.97 -28.23 14.60
N ASP A 264 6.46 -29.44 14.30
CA ASP A 264 5.60 -30.60 14.04
C ASP A 264 4.90 -31.05 15.32
N GLN A 265 5.60 -30.99 16.46
CA GLN A 265 5.00 -31.25 17.77
C GLN A 265 3.89 -30.25 18.08
N LEU A 266 4.13 -28.95 17.86
CA LEU A 266 3.11 -27.91 18.05
C LEU A 266 1.91 -28.10 17.11
N MET A 267 2.15 -28.48 15.86
CA MET A 267 1.09 -28.79 14.89
C MET A 267 0.18 -29.92 15.40
N HIS A 268 0.78 -31.03 15.87
CA HIS A 268 0.00 -32.15 16.39
C HIS A 268 -0.73 -31.83 17.70
N ILE A 269 -0.16 -30.98 18.55
CA ILE A 269 -0.83 -30.48 19.77
C ILE A 269 -2.01 -29.57 19.40
N ASN A 270 -1.86 -28.71 18.41
CA ASN A 270 -2.96 -27.87 17.94
C ASN A 270 -4.11 -28.70 17.34
N GLU A 271 -3.78 -29.74 16.57
CA GLU A 271 -4.75 -30.72 16.06
C GLU A 271 -5.43 -31.48 17.21
N LEU A 272 -4.68 -31.88 18.24
CA LEU A 272 -5.19 -32.55 19.44
C LEU A 272 -6.28 -31.70 20.13
N ILE A 273 -6.00 -30.41 20.36
CA ILE A 273 -6.95 -29.47 20.98
C ILE A 273 -8.18 -29.31 20.10
N SER A 274 -7.98 -29.10 18.79
CA SER A 274 -9.08 -28.92 17.83
C SER A 274 -10.01 -30.14 17.74
N MET A 275 -9.46 -31.36 17.78
CA MET A 275 -10.23 -32.61 17.66
C MET A 275 -11.10 -32.92 18.89
N ASN A 276 -10.73 -32.44 20.07
CA ASN A 276 -11.39 -32.78 21.32
C ASN A 276 -12.16 -31.58 21.90
N ARG A 277 -12.67 -30.69 21.04
CA ARG A 277 -13.34 -29.46 21.45
C ARG A 277 -14.53 -29.71 22.36
N ASP A 278 -15.46 -30.59 21.97
CA ASP A 278 -16.69 -30.84 22.74
C ASP A 278 -16.36 -31.35 24.15
N THR A 279 -15.40 -32.29 24.26
CA THR A 279 -14.90 -32.78 25.54
C THR A 279 -14.17 -31.70 26.33
N THR A 280 -13.45 -30.79 25.67
CA THR A 280 -12.77 -29.65 26.31
C THR A 280 -13.79 -28.68 26.92
N VAL A 281 -14.89 -28.39 26.22
CA VAL A 281 -15.98 -27.52 26.71
C VAL A 281 -16.66 -28.13 27.94
N GLU A 282 -16.97 -29.43 27.92
CA GLU A 282 -17.57 -30.13 29.06
C GLU A 282 -16.68 -30.09 30.31
N MET A 283 -15.36 -30.20 30.14
CA MET A 283 -14.41 -30.10 31.25
C MET A 283 -14.32 -28.69 31.83
N LEU A 284 -14.25 -27.68 30.96
CA LEU A 284 -14.16 -26.28 31.38
C LEU A 284 -15.46 -25.77 32.00
N SER A 285 -16.61 -26.39 31.70
CA SER A 285 -17.87 -26.08 32.37
C SER A 285 -17.91 -26.55 33.83
N ASN A 286 -17.04 -27.51 34.20
CA ASN A 286 -16.97 -28.09 35.55
C ASN A 286 -15.87 -27.44 36.43
N GLU A 287 -14.97 -26.65 35.85
CA GLU A 287 -13.90 -25.94 36.55
C GLU A 287 -14.04 -24.44 36.27
N GLU A 288 -14.14 -23.57 37.29
CA GLU A 288 -14.25 -22.10 37.13
C GLU A 288 -13.01 -21.49 36.45
N LEU A 289 -12.90 -21.65 35.14
CA LEU A 289 -11.77 -21.23 34.35
C LEU A 289 -12.24 -20.14 33.38
N ILE A 290 -12.69 -19.03 33.96
CA ILE A 290 -13.11 -17.83 33.23
C ILE A 290 -11.88 -17.28 32.52
N SER A 291 -11.77 -17.57 31.22
CA SER A 291 -10.73 -17.02 30.36
C SER A 291 -11.16 -15.61 29.95
N SER A 292 -10.49 -14.57 30.46
CA SER A 292 -10.83 -13.17 30.13
C SER A 292 -10.17 -12.71 28.82
N ASN A 293 -10.70 -11.64 28.21
CA ASN A 293 -10.05 -10.98 27.07
C ASN A 293 -8.64 -10.50 27.44
N GLU A 294 -8.46 -9.98 28.65
CA GLU A 294 -7.15 -9.53 29.15
C GLU A 294 -6.13 -10.67 29.19
N GLU A 295 -6.57 -11.87 29.58
CA GLU A 295 -5.72 -13.05 29.60
C GLU A 295 -5.31 -13.47 28.18
N LEU A 296 -6.26 -13.50 27.24
CA LEU A 296 -5.97 -13.76 25.82
C LEU A 296 -4.91 -12.79 25.31
N LEU A 297 -5.11 -11.50 25.52
CA LEU A 297 -4.19 -10.46 25.05
C LEU A 297 -2.82 -10.58 25.70
N SER A 298 -2.75 -10.90 27.00
CA SER A 298 -1.49 -11.15 27.69
C SER A 298 -0.70 -12.31 27.05
N ILE A 299 -1.38 -13.42 26.73
CA ILE A 299 -0.74 -14.59 26.10
C ILE A 299 -0.36 -14.30 24.65
N VAL A 300 -1.22 -13.63 23.88
CA VAL A 300 -0.93 -13.21 22.51
C VAL A 300 0.29 -12.29 22.48
N LYS A 301 0.40 -11.36 23.43
CA LYS A 301 1.58 -10.50 23.61
C LYS A 301 2.84 -11.31 23.85
N LYS A 302 2.78 -12.29 24.77
CA LYS A 302 3.89 -13.22 25.02
C LYS A 302 4.25 -14.09 23.82
N CYS A 303 3.33 -14.35 22.91
CA CYS A 303 3.58 -15.10 21.67
C CYS A 303 4.04 -14.23 20.49
N GLY A 304 4.14 -12.90 20.67
CA GLY A 304 4.69 -11.98 19.66
C GLY A 304 3.70 -10.93 19.19
N GLY A 305 2.42 -10.99 19.56
CA GLY A 305 1.43 -10.03 19.09
C GLY A 305 1.58 -8.65 19.70
N THR A 306 1.48 -7.60 18.89
CA THR A 306 1.46 -6.20 19.34
C THR A 306 0.03 -5.81 19.75
N VAL A 307 -0.38 -6.23 20.93
CA VAL A 307 -1.77 -6.11 21.41
C VAL A 307 -2.27 -4.70 21.60
N GLU A 308 -1.36 -3.72 21.67
CA GLU A 308 -1.67 -2.29 21.69
C GLU A 308 -2.54 -1.88 20.48
N PHE A 309 -2.40 -2.58 19.35
CA PHE A 309 -3.17 -2.32 18.13
C PHE A 309 -4.62 -2.79 18.23
N ILE A 310 -4.93 -3.73 19.13
CA ILE A 310 -6.29 -4.28 19.28
C ILE A 310 -7.21 -3.26 19.95
N SER A 311 -6.66 -2.51 20.90
CA SER A 311 -7.34 -1.41 21.60
C SER A 311 -7.29 -0.08 20.84
N SER A 312 -6.35 0.07 19.90
CA SER A 312 -6.20 1.29 19.09
C SER A 312 -7.25 1.41 17.99
N GLU A 313 -7.61 2.65 17.64
CA GLU A 313 -8.41 2.96 16.45
C GLU A 313 -7.58 2.99 15.16
N SER A 314 -6.27 3.23 15.27
CA SER A 314 -5.34 3.29 14.13
C SER A 314 -4.09 2.42 14.33
N VAL A 315 -3.61 1.82 13.24
CA VAL A 315 -2.48 0.91 13.22
C VAL A 315 -1.31 1.46 12.39
N PRO A 316 -0.06 1.41 12.90
CA PRO A 316 1.09 1.93 12.19
C PRO A 316 1.51 1.05 11.03
N ILE A 317 1.78 1.68 9.89
CA ILE A 317 2.54 1.08 8.81
C ILE A 317 4.00 1.53 8.90
N LYS A 318 4.90 0.57 8.83
CA LYS A 318 6.33 0.73 9.08
C LYS A 318 7.13 0.43 7.82
N MET A 319 8.36 0.93 7.72
CA MET A 319 9.21 0.70 6.55
C MET A 319 9.75 -0.74 6.52
N ASP A 320 10.25 -1.23 7.65
CA ASP A 320 10.75 -2.59 7.76
C ASP A 320 10.67 -3.06 9.21
N GLN A 321 10.44 -4.35 9.39
CA GLN A 321 10.54 -5.03 10.67
C GLN A 321 11.04 -6.44 10.40
N PHE A 322 12.00 -6.93 11.17
CA PHE A 322 12.54 -8.27 11.00
C PHE A 322 12.11 -9.17 12.14
N ASN A 323 11.62 -10.37 11.81
CA ASN A 323 11.22 -11.38 12.78
C ASN A 323 11.72 -12.76 12.34
N ASN A 324 12.55 -13.40 13.17
CA ASN A 324 13.11 -14.73 12.89
C ASN A 324 12.24 -15.88 13.38
N CYS A 325 11.38 -15.62 14.35
CA CYS A 325 10.60 -16.63 15.05
C CYS A 325 9.15 -16.75 14.52
N LEU A 326 8.87 -16.22 13.32
CA LEU A 326 7.53 -16.17 12.72
C LEU A 326 6.82 -17.53 12.73
N LYS A 327 7.50 -18.59 12.27
CA LYS A 327 6.91 -19.92 12.18
C LYS A 327 6.48 -20.43 13.55
N LEU A 328 7.38 -20.39 14.52
CA LEU A 328 7.12 -20.79 15.90
C LEU A 328 5.98 -19.97 16.52
N GLY A 329 6.01 -18.65 16.33
CA GLY A 329 4.96 -17.74 16.79
C GLY A 329 3.58 -18.10 16.23
N LEU A 330 3.48 -18.40 14.93
CA LEU A 330 2.22 -18.80 14.29
C LEU A 330 1.64 -20.10 14.85
N PHE A 331 2.49 -21.12 15.08
CA PHE A 331 2.02 -22.37 15.67
C PHE A 331 1.55 -22.20 17.12
N ARG A 332 2.27 -21.37 17.90
CA ARG A 332 1.86 -21.01 19.27
C ARG A 332 0.55 -20.24 19.28
N LEU A 333 0.41 -19.23 18.43
CA LEU A 333 -0.82 -18.45 18.29
C LEU A 333 -2.00 -19.31 17.81
N ALA A 334 -1.78 -20.31 16.94
CA ALA A 334 -2.82 -21.26 16.55
C ALA A 334 -3.33 -22.04 17.76
N ILE A 335 -2.42 -22.57 18.60
CA ILE A 335 -2.77 -23.27 19.84
C ILE A 335 -3.56 -22.37 20.78
N VAL A 336 -3.09 -21.13 20.99
CA VAL A 336 -3.75 -20.15 21.87
C VAL A 336 -5.16 -19.87 21.36
N LEU A 337 -5.34 -19.48 20.10
CA LEU A 337 -6.67 -19.13 19.60
C LEU A 337 -7.62 -20.33 19.59
N ASN A 338 -7.16 -21.52 19.23
CA ASN A 338 -8.00 -22.72 19.28
C ASN A 338 -8.36 -23.15 20.71
N PHE A 339 -7.45 -22.96 21.66
CA PHE A 339 -7.73 -23.18 23.07
C PHE A 339 -8.84 -22.23 23.56
N TYR A 340 -8.72 -20.93 23.29
CA TYR A 340 -9.73 -19.94 23.69
C TYR A 340 -11.09 -20.16 23.02
N LEU A 341 -11.13 -20.63 21.77
CA LEU A 341 -12.37 -21.06 21.11
C LEU A 341 -13.05 -22.27 21.78
N CYS A 342 -12.31 -23.06 22.55
CA CYS A 342 -12.88 -24.13 23.38
C CYS A 342 -13.34 -23.61 24.75
N CYS A 343 -12.77 -22.50 25.24
CA CYS A 343 -13.10 -21.92 26.54
C CYS A 343 -14.28 -20.94 26.50
N TRP A 344 -14.54 -20.33 25.34
CA TRP A 344 -15.58 -19.31 25.22
C TRP A 344 -16.86 -19.85 24.64
N ASN A 345 -17.97 -19.42 25.24
CA ASN A 345 -19.32 -19.65 24.74
C ASN A 345 -19.68 -18.68 23.59
N ASP A 346 -18.94 -17.57 23.47
CA ASP A 346 -19.12 -16.58 22.41
C ASP A 346 -17.91 -16.54 21.45
N PRO A 347 -18.01 -17.21 20.28
CA PRO A 347 -16.98 -17.17 19.25
C PRO A 347 -16.94 -15.85 18.45
N ILE A 348 -17.89 -14.92 18.65
CA ILE A 348 -17.96 -13.61 17.97
C ILE A 348 -17.34 -12.51 18.83
N ASN A 349 -16.34 -12.86 19.64
CA ASN A 349 -15.60 -11.91 20.46
C ASN A 349 -14.72 -10.98 19.56
N ASN A 350 -14.91 -9.67 19.69
CA ASN A 350 -14.26 -8.66 18.85
C ASN A 350 -12.72 -8.68 18.97
N GLU A 351 -12.18 -8.76 20.18
CA GLU A 351 -10.74 -8.75 20.44
C GLU A 351 -10.05 -9.98 19.87
N PHE A 352 -10.70 -11.13 19.95
CA PHE A 352 -10.23 -12.37 19.32
C PHE A 352 -10.24 -12.29 17.79
N LEU A 353 -11.33 -11.80 17.20
CA LEU A 353 -11.40 -11.63 15.75
C LEU A 353 -10.37 -10.60 15.26
N LYS A 354 -10.13 -9.53 16.02
CA LYS A 354 -9.04 -8.58 15.77
C LYS A 354 -7.66 -9.25 15.83
N CYS A 355 -7.40 -10.10 16.83
CA CYS A 355 -6.15 -10.88 16.89
C CYS A 355 -5.97 -11.71 15.63
N PHE A 356 -7.00 -12.48 15.25
CA PHE A 356 -6.98 -13.31 14.05
C PHE A 356 -6.69 -12.47 12.80
N ILE A 357 -7.43 -11.37 12.59
CA ILE A 357 -7.30 -10.47 11.44
C ILE A 357 -5.92 -9.82 11.38
N PHE A 358 -5.36 -9.34 12.50
CA PHE A 358 -4.05 -8.70 12.49
C PHE A 358 -2.90 -9.68 12.28
N ILE A 359 -2.98 -10.91 12.80
CA ILE A 359 -1.99 -11.95 12.53
C ILE A 359 -1.92 -12.27 11.03
N ILE A 360 -3.06 -12.42 10.37
CA ILE A 360 -3.10 -12.74 8.94
C ILE A 360 -2.74 -11.54 8.05
N SER A 361 -2.87 -10.32 8.58
CA SER A 361 -2.51 -9.08 7.91
C SER A 361 -1.01 -8.75 8.01
N ASP A 362 -0.26 -9.46 8.86
CA ASP A 362 1.17 -9.23 9.06
C ASP A 362 1.98 -9.47 7.78
N PHE A 363 2.74 -8.47 7.34
CA PHE A 363 3.50 -8.53 6.10
C PHE A 363 4.65 -9.55 6.12
N ASN A 364 5.35 -9.69 7.25
CA ASN A 364 6.46 -10.63 7.37
C ASN A 364 5.98 -12.07 7.23
N VAL A 365 4.87 -12.40 7.89
CA VAL A 365 4.24 -13.71 7.78
C VAL A 365 3.85 -14.00 6.33
N ASN A 366 3.16 -13.05 5.69
CA ASN A 366 2.73 -13.17 4.29
C ASN A 366 3.88 -13.39 3.31
N LYS A 367 5.00 -12.68 3.51
CA LYS A 367 6.14 -12.71 2.59
C LYS A 367 7.11 -13.86 2.85
N ARG A 368 7.31 -14.27 4.12
CA ARG A 368 8.41 -15.17 4.52
C ARG A 368 7.96 -16.52 5.05
N GLU A 369 6.79 -16.63 5.67
CA GLU A 369 6.30 -17.88 6.28
C GLU A 369 4.85 -18.19 5.85
N TYR A 370 4.62 -18.17 4.54
CA TYR A 370 3.30 -18.39 3.96
C TYR A 370 2.74 -19.80 4.27
N SER A 371 3.60 -20.81 4.42
CA SER A 371 3.19 -22.18 4.81
C SER A 371 2.60 -22.21 6.22
N GLY A 372 3.29 -21.62 7.20
CA GLY A 372 2.79 -21.50 8.57
C GLY A 372 1.50 -20.67 8.63
N LEU A 373 1.42 -19.59 7.85
CA LEU A 373 0.21 -18.77 7.76
C LEU A 373 -0.99 -19.57 7.24
N LYS A 374 -0.79 -20.34 6.16
CA LYS A 374 -1.84 -21.18 5.58
C LYS A 374 -2.35 -22.20 6.59
N TYR A 375 -1.45 -22.81 7.37
CA TYR A 375 -1.83 -23.71 8.46
C TYR A 375 -2.63 -22.98 9.55
N PHE A 376 -2.13 -21.83 10.02
CA PHE A 376 -2.80 -21.01 11.03
C PHE A 376 -4.22 -20.63 10.60
N ILE A 377 -4.39 -20.07 9.39
CA ILE A 377 -5.69 -19.69 8.83
C ILE A 377 -6.60 -20.92 8.75
N LYS A 378 -6.12 -22.01 8.16
CA LYS A 378 -6.93 -23.21 7.96
C LYS A 378 -7.39 -23.81 9.27
N SER A 379 -6.53 -23.85 10.28
CA SER A 379 -6.88 -24.42 11.59
C SER A 379 -7.83 -23.51 12.36
N VAL A 380 -7.47 -22.23 12.55
CA VAL A 380 -8.24 -21.33 13.41
C VAL A 380 -9.55 -20.95 12.76
N PHE A 381 -9.57 -20.56 11.47
CA PHE A 381 -10.80 -20.14 10.80
C PHE A 381 -11.83 -21.28 10.69
N THR A 382 -11.40 -22.51 10.38
CA THR A 382 -12.30 -23.66 10.39
C THR A 382 -12.92 -23.88 11.77
N ASN A 383 -12.13 -23.74 12.84
CA ASN A 383 -12.65 -23.89 14.20
C ASN A 383 -13.59 -22.75 14.61
N ILE A 384 -13.34 -21.51 14.17
CA ILE A 384 -14.28 -20.39 14.33
C ILE A 384 -15.62 -20.76 13.66
N ILE A 385 -15.61 -21.17 12.40
CA ILE A 385 -16.87 -21.48 11.69
C ILE A 385 -17.60 -22.68 12.32
N ASN A 386 -16.87 -23.72 12.72
CA ASN A 386 -17.46 -24.87 13.40
C ASN A 386 -17.90 -24.58 14.84
N SER A 387 -17.52 -23.42 15.39
CA SER A 387 -17.96 -22.95 16.71
C SER A 387 -19.26 -22.18 16.70
N LEU A 388 -19.68 -21.71 15.53
CA LEU A 388 -20.89 -20.93 15.37
C LEU A 388 -22.10 -21.85 15.20
N TYR A 389 -23.19 -21.48 15.86
CA TYR A 389 -24.51 -22.00 15.49
C TYR A 389 -24.96 -21.39 14.14
N PRO A 390 -25.82 -22.06 13.35
CA PRO A 390 -26.23 -21.57 12.04
C PRO A 390 -26.85 -20.17 12.02
N ASP A 391 -27.54 -19.79 13.09
CA ASP A 391 -28.14 -18.46 13.30
C ASP A 391 -27.08 -17.37 13.56
N GLN A 392 -25.94 -17.73 14.16
CA GLN A 392 -24.83 -16.82 14.45
C GLN A 392 -23.97 -16.51 13.21
N HIS A 393 -24.11 -17.26 12.12
CA HIS A 393 -23.37 -17.02 10.88
C HIS A 393 -23.56 -15.61 10.31
N ILE A 394 -24.77 -15.07 10.42
CA ILE A 394 -25.09 -13.73 9.90
C ILE A 394 -24.37 -12.67 10.73
N GLU A 395 -24.43 -12.78 12.05
CA GLU A 395 -23.77 -11.87 12.98
C GLU A 395 -22.24 -11.93 12.80
N PHE A 396 -21.68 -13.13 12.68
CA PHE A 396 -20.25 -13.31 12.38
C PHE A 396 -19.81 -12.56 11.12
N VAL A 397 -20.53 -12.71 10.00
CA VAL A 397 -20.20 -12.02 8.73
C VAL A 397 -20.24 -10.50 8.90
N LYS A 398 -21.24 -9.98 9.61
CA LYS A 398 -21.37 -8.55 9.90
C LYS A 398 -20.22 -8.05 10.77
N THR A 399 -19.95 -8.71 11.89
CA THR A 399 -18.91 -8.33 12.85
C THR A 399 -17.52 -8.41 12.23
N PHE A 400 -17.20 -9.49 11.53
CA PHE A 400 -15.92 -9.66 10.84
C PHE A 400 -15.69 -8.55 9.80
N THR A 401 -16.71 -8.25 8.99
CA THR A 401 -16.63 -7.19 7.97
C THR A 401 -16.56 -5.79 8.59
N MET A 402 -17.28 -5.56 9.70
CA MET A 402 -17.19 -4.32 10.46
C MET A 402 -15.76 -4.10 10.99
N ILE A 403 -15.15 -5.13 11.58
CA ILE A 403 -13.75 -5.05 12.05
C ILE A 403 -12.82 -4.71 10.89
N LEU A 404 -12.94 -5.38 9.75
CA LEU A 404 -12.13 -5.09 8.56
C LEU A 404 -12.31 -3.66 8.03
N ASN A 405 -13.54 -3.17 7.96
CA ASN A 405 -13.82 -1.82 7.48
C ASN A 405 -13.35 -0.73 8.46
N ASN A 406 -13.15 -1.07 9.73
CA ASN A 406 -12.69 -0.15 10.77
C ASN A 406 -11.16 -0.11 10.92
N ILE A 407 -10.41 -0.92 10.17
CA ILE A 407 -8.93 -0.84 10.18
C ILE A 407 -8.52 0.48 9.53
N ARG A 408 -7.86 1.35 10.30
CA ARG A 408 -7.29 2.61 9.81
C ARG A 408 -5.78 2.58 9.97
N THR A 409 -5.04 2.85 8.91
CA THR A 409 -3.58 2.90 8.97
C THR A 409 -3.08 4.31 9.26
N ASN A 410 -2.02 4.45 10.05
CA ASN A 410 -1.29 5.71 10.26
C ASN A 410 0.18 5.58 9.82
N ILE A 411 0.73 6.68 9.28
CA ILE A 411 2.16 6.79 8.93
C ILE A 411 2.80 7.63 10.03
N PHE A 412 4.02 7.30 10.42
CA PHE A 412 4.75 8.03 11.45
C PHE A 412 4.82 9.54 11.14
N GLY A 413 4.36 10.37 12.08
CA GLY A 413 4.41 11.84 11.97
C GLY A 413 3.34 12.49 11.08
N GLU A 414 2.44 11.74 10.44
CA GLU A 414 1.33 12.30 9.66
C GLU A 414 0.06 12.50 10.52
N SER A 415 -0.68 13.59 10.27
CA SER A 415 -1.94 13.86 10.96
C SER A 415 -3.12 13.09 10.36
N GLU A 416 -4.06 12.63 11.20
CA GLU A 416 -5.18 11.76 10.79
C GLU A 416 -6.27 12.46 9.95
N ILE A 417 -6.24 13.80 9.82
CA ILE A 417 -7.40 14.60 9.41
C ILE A 417 -7.67 14.56 7.89
N LEU A 418 -6.66 14.33 7.05
CA LEU A 418 -6.80 14.30 5.57
C LEU A 418 -5.84 13.26 4.97
N LYS A 419 -6.28 11.99 4.92
CA LYS A 419 -5.39 10.87 4.56
C LYS A 419 -5.86 10.03 3.37
N ILE A 420 -4.89 9.60 2.57
CA ILE A 420 -5.03 8.53 1.58
C ILE A 420 -5.23 7.19 2.31
N LYS A 421 -6.36 6.51 2.04
CA LYS A 421 -6.78 5.23 2.66
C LYS A 421 -6.36 3.99 1.87
N LYS A 422 -5.44 4.14 0.92
CA LYS A 422 -4.95 3.07 0.05
C LYS A 422 -4.56 1.81 0.83
N MET A 423 -3.81 1.97 1.93
CA MET A 423 -3.33 0.85 2.74
C MET A 423 -4.45 0.18 3.54
N ASP A 424 -5.47 0.94 3.96
CA ASP A 424 -6.67 0.40 4.62
C ASP A 424 -7.38 -0.59 3.67
N TYR A 425 -7.59 -0.17 2.43
CA TYR A 425 -8.21 -1.01 1.39
C TYR A 425 -7.33 -2.22 1.02
N GLU A 426 -6.01 -2.05 0.98
CA GLU A 426 -5.07 -3.14 0.72
C GLU A 426 -5.13 -4.23 1.79
N LEU A 427 -5.14 -3.85 3.07
CA LEU A 427 -5.22 -4.80 4.18
C LEU A 427 -6.53 -5.59 4.13
N LYS A 428 -7.67 -4.89 3.91
CA LYS A 428 -8.97 -5.52 3.72
C LYS A 428 -8.95 -6.55 2.58
N PHE A 429 -8.44 -6.15 1.42
CA PHE A 429 -8.34 -7.04 0.27
C PHE A 429 -7.45 -8.26 0.57
N ASN A 430 -6.29 -8.05 1.19
CA ASN A 430 -5.34 -9.11 1.48
C ASN A 430 -5.93 -10.16 2.44
N VAL A 431 -6.68 -9.75 3.47
CA VAL A 431 -7.37 -10.67 4.37
C VAL A 431 -8.32 -11.58 3.60
N LEU A 432 -9.24 -11.00 2.82
CA LEU A 432 -10.23 -11.77 2.06
C LEU A 432 -9.55 -12.66 1.01
N ARG A 433 -8.53 -12.13 0.31
CA ARG A 433 -7.72 -12.88 -0.64
C ARG A 433 -7.09 -14.12 0.00
N LEU A 434 -6.53 -13.98 1.21
CA LEU A 434 -5.91 -15.10 1.92
C LEU A 434 -6.92 -16.16 2.30
N LEU A 435 -8.11 -15.78 2.79
CA LEU A 435 -9.18 -16.73 3.08
C LEU A 435 -9.55 -17.53 1.82
N ASN A 436 -9.81 -16.86 0.70
CA ASN A 436 -10.13 -17.51 -0.57
C ASN A 436 -9.00 -18.46 -1.02
N ASN A 437 -7.74 -18.03 -0.95
CA ASN A 437 -6.60 -18.85 -1.38
C ASN A 437 -6.40 -20.10 -0.50
N VAL A 438 -6.50 -19.94 0.83
CA VAL A 438 -6.31 -21.05 1.78
C VAL A 438 -7.40 -22.11 1.63
N PHE A 439 -8.64 -21.68 1.36
CA PHE A 439 -9.80 -22.56 1.27
C PHE A 439 -10.21 -22.96 -0.15
N SER A 440 -9.48 -22.51 -1.18
CA SER A 440 -9.74 -22.83 -2.61
C SER A 440 -9.92 -24.32 -2.94
N THR A 441 -9.30 -25.22 -2.16
CA THR A 441 -9.38 -26.68 -2.34
C THR A 441 -10.15 -27.40 -1.24
N THR A 442 -10.85 -26.66 -0.37
CA THR A 442 -11.54 -27.22 0.80
C THR A 442 -12.91 -27.77 0.39
N ILE A 443 -13.31 -28.90 0.99
CA ILE A 443 -14.60 -29.57 0.71
C ILE A 443 -15.70 -29.13 1.71
N GLN A 444 -15.33 -28.47 2.81
CA GLN A 444 -16.26 -28.00 3.85
C GLN A 444 -17.17 -26.88 3.31
N SER A 445 -18.42 -27.22 2.99
CA SER A 445 -19.39 -26.32 2.37
C SER A 445 -19.78 -25.13 3.24
N ASN A 446 -19.84 -25.31 4.57
CA ASN A 446 -20.14 -24.22 5.51
C ASN A 446 -19.04 -23.14 5.50
N VAL A 447 -17.77 -23.53 5.54
CA VAL A 447 -16.64 -22.60 5.50
C VAL A 447 -16.62 -21.82 4.19
N LEU A 448 -16.79 -22.51 3.06
CA LEU A 448 -16.87 -21.86 1.75
C LEU A 448 -18.04 -20.88 1.66
N SER A 449 -19.22 -21.25 2.15
CA SER A 449 -20.40 -20.37 2.16
C SER A 449 -20.18 -19.10 2.99
N ILE A 450 -19.51 -19.19 4.14
CA ILE A 450 -19.16 -18.01 4.94
C ILE A 450 -18.17 -17.12 4.22
N ILE A 451 -17.13 -17.68 3.59
CA ILE A 451 -16.15 -16.92 2.81
C ILE A 451 -16.84 -16.20 1.64
N GLU A 452 -17.76 -16.88 0.95
CA GLU A 452 -18.54 -16.30 -0.13
C GLU A 452 -19.40 -15.12 0.37
N LYS A 453 -20.10 -15.29 1.49
CA LYS A 453 -20.89 -14.22 2.13
C LYS A 453 -20.02 -13.04 2.58
N LEU A 454 -18.81 -13.30 3.11
CA LEU A 454 -17.85 -12.26 3.46
C LEU A 454 -17.42 -11.46 2.22
N ASN A 455 -17.12 -12.14 1.11
CA ASN A 455 -16.72 -11.49 -0.14
C ASN A 455 -17.85 -10.56 -0.65
N TYR A 456 -19.10 -11.04 -0.72
CA TYR A 456 -20.24 -10.22 -1.17
C TYR A 456 -20.55 -9.06 -0.21
N TYR A 457 -20.62 -9.33 1.09
CA TYR A 457 -20.92 -8.30 2.09
C TYR A 457 -19.82 -7.23 2.17
N SER A 458 -18.57 -7.57 1.84
CA SER A 458 -17.47 -6.61 1.80
C SER A 458 -17.62 -5.51 0.73
N VAL A 459 -18.35 -5.80 -0.36
CA VAL A 459 -18.62 -4.86 -1.46
C VAL A 459 -20.02 -4.26 -1.33
N LEU A 460 -21.04 -5.11 -1.15
CA LEU A 460 -22.44 -4.69 -1.11
C LEU A 460 -22.87 -4.11 0.24
N GLY A 461 -22.20 -4.45 1.34
CA GLY A 461 -22.59 -3.99 2.68
C GLY A 461 -24.04 -4.32 2.99
N SER A 462 -24.77 -3.36 3.58
CA SER A 462 -26.19 -3.52 3.95
C SER A 462 -27.13 -3.84 2.79
N ASP A 463 -26.72 -3.59 1.55
CA ASP A 463 -27.51 -3.90 0.34
C ASP A 463 -27.55 -5.41 0.05
N PHE A 464 -26.73 -6.21 0.73
CA PHE A 464 -26.71 -7.66 0.63
C PHE A 464 -27.39 -8.31 1.84
N ASP A 465 -28.48 -9.03 1.57
CA ASP A 465 -29.14 -9.86 2.58
C ASP A 465 -28.38 -11.18 2.79
N ILE A 466 -27.55 -11.21 3.85
CA ILE A 466 -26.74 -12.36 4.25
C ILE A 466 -27.61 -13.60 4.58
N SER A 467 -28.90 -13.40 4.93
CA SER A 467 -29.80 -14.51 5.31
C SER A 467 -30.21 -15.36 4.12
N GLN A 468 -30.20 -14.79 2.91
CA GLN A 468 -30.64 -15.47 1.70
C GLN A 468 -29.47 -16.19 1.00
N PRO A 469 -29.75 -17.27 0.26
CA PRO A 469 -28.78 -17.83 -0.67
C PRO A 469 -28.46 -16.80 -1.74
N ILE A 470 -27.20 -16.77 -2.18
CA ILE A 470 -26.72 -15.82 -3.19
C ILE A 470 -27.49 -16.08 -4.48
N GLN A 471 -28.18 -15.05 -4.95
CA GLN A 471 -28.97 -15.11 -6.17
C GLN A 471 -28.12 -14.70 -7.38
N PRO A 472 -28.46 -15.15 -8.60
CA PRO A 472 -27.76 -14.73 -9.82
C PRO A 472 -27.70 -13.20 -9.97
N ASP A 473 -28.76 -12.48 -9.60
CA ASP A 473 -28.82 -11.01 -9.67
C ASP A 473 -27.98 -10.30 -8.59
N THR A 474 -27.51 -11.00 -7.56
CA THR A 474 -26.63 -10.41 -6.54
C THR A 474 -25.30 -9.95 -7.16
N PHE A 475 -24.79 -10.71 -8.12
CA PHE A 475 -23.57 -10.34 -8.86
C PHE A 475 -23.78 -9.06 -9.68
N ASP A 476 -24.93 -8.93 -10.32
CA ASP A 476 -25.31 -7.74 -11.08
C ASP A 476 -25.33 -6.48 -10.22
N ASN A 477 -26.00 -6.56 -9.06
CA ASN A 477 -26.06 -5.45 -8.10
C ASN A 477 -24.66 -5.02 -7.64
N MET A 478 -23.75 -5.99 -7.48
CA MET A 478 -22.37 -5.74 -7.09
C MET A 478 -21.58 -5.04 -8.20
N ILE A 479 -21.65 -5.50 -9.45
CA ILE A 479 -20.98 -4.82 -10.57
C ILE A 479 -21.56 -3.42 -10.78
N GLN A 480 -22.88 -3.24 -10.62
CA GLN A 480 -23.50 -1.92 -10.65
C GLN A 480 -22.96 -1.00 -9.55
N LYS A 481 -22.75 -1.52 -8.32
CA LYS A 481 -22.17 -0.75 -7.22
C LYS A 481 -20.70 -0.35 -7.46
N ILE A 482 -19.88 -1.26 -7.97
CA ILE A 482 -18.49 -0.95 -8.37
C ILE A 482 -18.49 0.09 -9.50
N THR A 483 -19.42 -0.06 -10.45
CA THR A 483 -19.55 0.85 -11.59
C THR A 483 -19.99 2.24 -11.15
N SER A 484 -20.98 2.36 -10.26
CA SER A 484 -21.45 3.65 -9.76
C SER A 484 -20.39 4.36 -8.91
N GLY A 485 -19.55 3.61 -8.17
CA GLY A 485 -18.39 4.18 -7.48
C GLY A 485 -17.32 4.79 -8.40
N LEU A 486 -17.28 4.37 -9.67
CA LEU A 486 -16.32 4.83 -10.67
C LEU A 486 -16.89 5.86 -11.66
N ILE A 487 -18.21 5.93 -11.82
CA ILE A 487 -18.89 6.95 -12.62
C ILE A 487 -19.15 8.14 -11.70
N LEU A 488 -18.17 9.03 -11.61
CA LEU A 488 -18.35 10.30 -10.90
C LEU A 488 -18.26 11.42 -11.92
N GLU A 489 -19.44 11.97 -12.25
CA GLU A 489 -19.53 13.27 -12.88
C GLU A 489 -18.67 14.25 -12.06
N ASN A 490 -17.67 14.87 -12.70
CA ASN A 490 -16.69 15.78 -12.09
C ASN A 490 -15.46 15.15 -11.38
N MET A 491 -15.13 13.87 -11.62
CA MET A 491 -13.87 13.26 -11.14
C MET A 491 -12.65 14.15 -11.40
N PHE A 492 -12.55 14.70 -12.61
CA PHE A 492 -11.51 15.65 -13.01
C PHE A 492 -11.43 16.87 -12.09
N THR A 493 -12.56 17.58 -11.92
CA THR A 493 -12.64 18.83 -11.17
C THR A 493 -12.34 18.64 -9.68
N GLU A 494 -12.74 17.50 -9.11
CA GLU A 494 -12.48 17.20 -7.70
C GLU A 494 -11.03 16.77 -7.45
N LEU A 495 -10.42 16.03 -8.39
CA LEU A 495 -9.00 15.70 -8.31
C LEU A 495 -8.11 16.95 -8.47
N GLU A 496 -8.45 17.89 -9.37
CA GLU A 496 -7.73 19.17 -9.51
C GLU A 496 -7.78 20.02 -8.23
N LYS A 497 -8.91 20.01 -7.52
CA LYS A 497 -9.04 20.69 -6.21
C LYS A 497 -8.22 20.01 -5.10
N GLY A 498 -7.68 18.82 -5.35
CA GLY A 498 -6.95 18.04 -4.37
C GLY A 498 -7.85 17.33 -3.36
N ASN A 499 -9.02 16.85 -3.79
CA ASN A 499 -9.97 16.15 -2.92
C ASN A 499 -9.52 14.69 -2.64
N TYR A 500 -9.19 14.39 -1.38
CA TYR A 500 -8.76 13.06 -0.92
C TYR A 500 -9.83 11.99 -1.08
N GLU A 501 -11.12 12.36 -1.00
CA GLU A 501 -12.23 11.40 -1.11
C GLU A 501 -12.28 10.77 -2.50
N MET A 502 -12.07 11.57 -3.54
CA MET A 502 -12.05 11.10 -4.93
C MET A 502 -10.88 10.14 -5.18
N ALA A 503 -9.69 10.44 -4.66
CA ALA A 503 -8.54 9.53 -4.74
C ALA A 503 -8.82 8.22 -3.98
N ASN A 504 -9.44 8.29 -2.81
CA ASN A 504 -9.82 7.13 -2.01
C ASN A 504 -10.86 6.24 -2.71
N GLN A 505 -11.82 6.82 -3.45
CA GLN A 505 -12.76 6.05 -4.27
C GLN A 505 -12.08 5.27 -5.40
N ILE A 506 -11.05 5.85 -6.04
CA ILE A 506 -10.25 5.15 -7.05
C ILE A 506 -9.52 3.96 -6.41
N TYR A 507 -8.88 4.16 -5.25
CA TYR A 507 -8.19 3.07 -4.54
C TYR A 507 -9.16 1.97 -4.08
N GLN A 508 -10.32 2.35 -3.53
CA GLN A 508 -11.35 1.40 -3.14
C GLN A 508 -11.79 0.53 -4.33
N SER A 509 -12.15 1.19 -5.44
CA SER A 509 -12.61 0.51 -6.66
C SER A 509 -11.55 -0.42 -7.23
N TYR A 510 -10.26 -0.04 -7.14
CA TYR A 510 -9.16 -0.91 -7.52
C TYR A 510 -9.14 -2.22 -6.74
N TYR A 511 -9.21 -2.15 -5.40
CA TYR A 511 -9.20 -3.36 -4.59
C TYR A 511 -10.48 -4.19 -4.73
N GLU A 512 -11.64 -3.55 -4.97
CA GLU A 512 -12.89 -4.25 -5.30
C GLU A 512 -12.78 -5.01 -6.65
N ILE A 513 -12.17 -4.41 -7.68
CA ILE A 513 -11.93 -5.07 -8.97
C ILE A 513 -10.94 -6.22 -8.84
N LYS A 514 -9.85 -6.03 -8.09
CA LYS A 514 -8.89 -7.11 -7.76
C LYS A 514 -9.54 -8.28 -7.03
N HIS A 515 -10.68 -8.05 -6.37
CA HIS A 515 -11.42 -9.07 -5.64
C HIS A 515 -12.38 -9.89 -6.52
N LEU A 516 -12.81 -9.35 -7.68
CA LEU A 516 -13.74 -10.03 -8.61
C LEU A 516 -13.36 -11.46 -9.01
N PRO A 517 -12.07 -11.83 -9.23
CA PRO A 517 -11.71 -13.20 -9.58
C PRO A 517 -12.15 -14.24 -8.52
N TYR A 518 -12.21 -13.86 -7.25
CA TYR A 518 -12.62 -14.74 -6.15
C TYR A 518 -14.14 -14.87 -6.04
N LEU A 519 -14.88 -13.90 -6.58
CA LEU A 519 -16.34 -13.95 -6.67
C LEU A 519 -16.80 -14.76 -7.90
N LEU A 520 -15.93 -14.91 -8.89
CA LEU A 520 -16.20 -15.62 -10.16
C LEU A 520 -15.53 -17.00 -10.22
N ILE A 521 -15.44 -17.70 -9.09
CA ILE A 521 -14.83 -19.04 -9.01
C ILE A 521 -15.72 -20.09 -9.68
N HIS A 522 -17.05 -19.99 -9.53
CA HIS A 522 -18.03 -20.88 -10.14
C HIS A 522 -19.16 -20.09 -10.82
N PRO A 523 -18.88 -19.46 -11.98
CA PRO A 523 -19.83 -18.55 -12.61
C PRO A 523 -20.98 -19.26 -13.34
N PHE A 524 -21.07 -20.59 -13.27
CA PHE A 524 -22.16 -21.38 -13.84
C PHE A 524 -22.42 -22.64 -13.00
N ASN A 525 -23.66 -23.14 -13.03
CA ASN A 525 -24.11 -24.27 -12.24
C ASN A 525 -24.43 -25.47 -13.15
N PHE A 526 -23.75 -26.61 -12.99
CA PHE A 526 -24.03 -27.81 -13.80
C PHE A 526 -25.44 -28.39 -13.60
N GLN A 527 -26.17 -27.95 -12.57
CA GLN A 527 -27.56 -28.35 -12.33
C GLN A 527 -28.58 -27.53 -13.14
N THR A 528 -28.19 -26.38 -13.69
CA THR A 528 -29.07 -25.53 -14.52
C THR A 528 -28.88 -25.86 -16.01
N THR A 529 -29.86 -25.46 -16.83
CA THR A 529 -29.80 -25.76 -18.27
C THR A 529 -28.63 -25.05 -18.94
N ARG A 530 -28.17 -25.62 -20.06
CA ARG A 530 -27.11 -25.01 -20.88
C ARG A 530 -27.45 -23.59 -21.31
N GLU A 531 -28.72 -23.35 -21.67
CA GLU A 531 -29.20 -22.05 -22.09
C GLU A 531 -29.17 -21.03 -20.96
N GLU A 532 -29.60 -21.40 -19.75
CA GLU A 532 -29.58 -20.52 -18.58
C GLU A 532 -28.16 -20.15 -18.19
N ASN A 533 -27.24 -21.13 -18.14
CA ASN A 533 -25.82 -20.85 -17.88
C ASN A 533 -25.21 -19.97 -18.97
N SER A 534 -25.52 -20.23 -20.24
CA SER A 534 -25.06 -19.38 -21.35
C SER A 534 -25.60 -17.95 -21.24
N ARG A 535 -26.88 -17.78 -20.90
CA ARG A 535 -27.50 -16.46 -20.68
C ARG A 535 -26.85 -15.74 -19.49
N HIS A 536 -26.65 -16.42 -18.38
CA HIS A 536 -26.03 -15.86 -17.18
C HIS A 536 -24.58 -15.43 -17.42
N LEU A 537 -23.75 -16.30 -18.01
CA LEU A 537 -22.36 -15.98 -18.35
C LEU A 537 -22.25 -14.82 -19.35
N ASN A 538 -23.13 -14.76 -20.37
CA ASN A 538 -23.17 -13.64 -21.30
C ASN A 538 -23.55 -12.32 -20.59
N ARG A 539 -24.48 -12.38 -19.62
CA ARG A 539 -24.87 -11.22 -18.79
C ARG A 539 -23.71 -10.72 -17.94
N ILE A 540 -23.05 -11.62 -17.20
CA ILE A 540 -21.82 -11.30 -16.44
C ILE A 540 -20.78 -10.66 -17.36
N LYS A 541 -20.51 -11.27 -18.52
CA LYS A 541 -19.55 -10.76 -19.49
C LYS A 541 -19.89 -9.35 -19.94
N SER A 542 -21.17 -9.08 -20.27
CA SER A 542 -21.63 -7.75 -20.69
C SER A 542 -21.39 -6.70 -19.60
N LEU A 543 -21.65 -7.04 -18.34
CA LEU A 543 -21.43 -6.12 -17.22
C LEU A 543 -19.95 -5.79 -17.01
N ILE A 544 -19.07 -6.79 -17.11
CA ILE A 544 -17.62 -6.58 -17.02
C ILE A 544 -17.10 -5.77 -18.23
N GLU A 545 -17.64 -6.03 -19.42
CA GLU A 545 -17.35 -5.27 -20.64
C GLU A 545 -17.71 -3.78 -20.47
N ASP A 546 -18.86 -3.48 -19.89
CA ASP A 546 -19.31 -2.10 -19.65
C ASP A 546 -18.48 -1.41 -18.58
N LEU A 547 -18.17 -2.10 -17.48
CA LEU A 547 -17.22 -1.61 -16.48
C LEU A 547 -15.84 -1.31 -17.10
N ARG A 548 -15.33 -2.20 -17.96
CA ARG A 548 -14.06 -2.02 -18.68
C ARG A 548 -14.07 -0.78 -19.57
N LYS A 549 -15.18 -0.51 -20.28
CA LYS A 549 -15.33 0.71 -21.10
C LYS A 549 -15.30 1.97 -20.25
N ASN A 550 -15.96 1.97 -19.09
CA ASN A 550 -15.96 3.08 -18.15
C ASN A 550 -14.55 3.36 -17.61
N ILE A 551 -13.80 2.32 -17.22
CA ILE A 551 -12.41 2.47 -16.78
C ILE A 551 -11.52 3.05 -17.87
N LEU A 552 -11.70 2.65 -19.13
CA LEU A 552 -10.95 3.22 -20.26
C LEU A 552 -11.23 4.72 -20.43
N MET A 553 -12.45 5.19 -20.17
CA MET A 553 -12.76 6.62 -20.15
C MET A 553 -12.03 7.33 -18.99
N ASN A 554 -12.02 6.72 -17.80
CA ASN A 554 -11.35 7.27 -16.62
C ASN A 554 -9.82 7.40 -16.80
N ILE A 555 -9.17 6.45 -17.48
CA ILE A 555 -7.72 6.56 -17.81
C ILE A 555 -7.44 7.85 -18.58
N LYS A 556 -8.26 8.17 -19.58
CA LYS A 556 -8.09 9.38 -20.39
C LYS A 556 -8.31 10.65 -19.56
N GLN A 557 -9.34 10.65 -18.72
CA GLN A 557 -9.65 11.78 -17.86
C GLN A 557 -8.53 12.04 -16.84
N VAL A 558 -8.17 11.05 -16.02
CA VAL A 558 -7.15 11.19 -14.98
C VAL A 558 -5.76 11.47 -15.57
N GLY A 559 -5.42 10.85 -16.71
CA GLY A 559 -4.16 11.11 -17.40
C GLY A 559 -4.00 12.55 -17.90
N SER A 560 -5.10 13.28 -18.10
CA SER A 560 -5.11 14.67 -18.56
C SER A 560 -5.11 15.71 -17.43
N VAL A 561 -5.35 15.30 -16.17
CA VAL A 561 -5.40 16.19 -15.01
C VAL A 561 -3.99 16.72 -14.69
N ASN A 562 -3.88 18.00 -14.37
CA ASN A 562 -2.67 18.56 -13.76
C ASN A 562 -2.82 18.50 -12.24
N LEU A 563 -2.34 17.43 -11.61
CA LEU A 563 -2.46 17.26 -10.16
C LEU A 563 -1.37 18.03 -9.43
N ASP A 564 -1.75 18.54 -8.26
CA ASP A 564 -0.79 18.91 -7.24
C ASP A 564 -0.09 17.64 -6.72
N GLU A 565 1.11 17.38 -7.24
CA GLU A 565 1.95 16.24 -6.86
C GLU A 565 2.34 16.26 -5.37
N SER A 566 2.09 17.35 -4.64
CA SER A 566 2.24 17.38 -3.18
C SER A 566 1.13 16.60 -2.45
N LYS A 567 -0.04 16.40 -3.09
CA LYS A 567 -1.21 15.72 -2.49
C LYS A 567 -1.37 14.28 -2.98
N PHE A 568 -1.41 14.06 -4.30
CA PHE A 568 -1.53 12.73 -4.89
C PHE A 568 -0.64 12.60 -6.13
N ASN A 569 -0.16 11.39 -6.35
CA ASN A 569 0.64 11.09 -7.54
C ASN A 569 -0.26 10.71 -8.71
N ARG A 570 -0.19 11.48 -9.80
CA ARG A 570 -0.99 11.20 -11.00
C ARG A 570 -0.61 9.88 -11.66
N GLN A 571 0.69 9.60 -11.76
CA GLN A 571 1.18 8.39 -12.41
C GLN A 571 0.71 7.14 -11.68
N GLU A 572 0.64 7.21 -10.35
CA GLU A 572 0.07 6.16 -9.51
C GLU A 572 -1.41 5.92 -9.84
N LEU A 573 -2.25 6.96 -9.75
CA LEU A 573 -3.69 6.81 -10.00
C LEU A 573 -3.95 6.25 -11.41
N VAL A 574 -3.23 6.74 -12.41
CA VAL A 574 -3.32 6.22 -13.80
C VAL A 574 -2.90 4.75 -13.86
N LYS A 575 -1.84 4.35 -13.16
CA LYS A 575 -1.37 2.97 -13.11
C LYS A 575 -2.43 2.05 -12.49
N PHE A 576 -3.02 2.43 -11.35
CA PHE A 576 -4.08 1.66 -10.70
C PHE A 576 -5.30 1.46 -11.61
N ILE A 577 -5.75 2.52 -12.29
CA ILE A 577 -6.87 2.44 -13.23
C ILE A 577 -6.49 1.56 -14.45
N THR A 578 -5.25 1.65 -14.92
CA THR A 578 -4.74 0.83 -16.04
C THR A 578 -4.65 -0.65 -15.66
N ASP A 579 -4.18 -0.96 -14.45
CA ASP A 579 -4.12 -2.32 -13.92
C ASP A 579 -5.52 -2.94 -13.83
N ASN A 580 -6.52 -2.18 -13.35
CA ASN A 580 -7.92 -2.62 -13.36
C ASN A 580 -8.42 -2.94 -14.76
N TYR A 581 -8.10 -2.10 -15.76
CA TYR A 581 -8.48 -2.36 -17.15
C TYR A 581 -7.92 -3.70 -17.64
N HIS A 582 -6.67 -4.00 -17.30
CA HIS A 582 -6.03 -5.27 -17.65
C HIS A 582 -6.68 -6.46 -16.93
N ASP A 583 -7.01 -6.34 -15.65
CA ASP A 583 -7.70 -7.39 -14.89
C ASP A 583 -9.09 -7.68 -15.48
N LEU A 584 -9.89 -6.65 -15.74
CA LEU A 584 -11.21 -6.82 -16.34
C LEU A 584 -11.12 -7.45 -17.73
N ASN A 585 -10.12 -7.06 -18.52
CA ASN A 585 -9.89 -7.66 -19.83
C ASN A 585 -9.52 -9.15 -19.73
N TYR A 586 -8.71 -9.51 -18.74
CA TYR A 586 -8.41 -10.90 -18.43
C TYR A 586 -9.68 -11.67 -18.02
N MET A 587 -10.54 -11.07 -17.19
CA MET A 587 -11.81 -11.67 -16.78
C MET A 587 -12.78 -11.88 -17.95
N CYS A 588 -12.92 -10.91 -18.86
CA CYS A 588 -13.69 -11.09 -20.11
C CYS A 588 -13.17 -12.28 -20.92
N THR A 589 -11.84 -12.40 -21.05
CA THR A 589 -11.20 -13.50 -21.79
C THR A 589 -11.44 -14.85 -21.10
N LYS A 590 -11.44 -14.88 -19.76
CA LYS A 590 -11.75 -16.09 -18.97
C LYS A 590 -13.21 -16.51 -19.20
N LEU A 591 -14.15 -15.57 -19.10
CA LEU A 591 -15.57 -15.84 -19.33
C LEU A 591 -15.87 -16.30 -20.75
N ASP A 592 -15.14 -15.81 -21.76
CA ASP A 592 -15.25 -16.32 -23.13
C ASP A 592 -14.89 -17.79 -23.24
N LYS A 593 -13.80 -18.22 -22.58
CA LYS A 593 -13.41 -19.63 -22.53
C LYS A 593 -14.43 -20.48 -21.79
N GLU A 594 -15.00 -19.98 -20.70
CA GLU A 594 -16.05 -20.67 -19.95
C GLU A 594 -17.36 -20.76 -20.75
N LEU A 595 -17.74 -19.72 -21.48
CA LEU A 595 -18.86 -19.74 -22.43
C LEU A 595 -18.65 -20.76 -23.55
N ASP A 596 -17.45 -20.80 -24.12
CA ASP A 596 -17.10 -21.79 -25.14
C ASP A 596 -17.14 -23.20 -24.58
N LEU A 597 -16.70 -23.40 -23.33
CA LEU A 597 -16.85 -24.67 -22.61
C LEU A 597 -18.33 -25.05 -22.50
N VAL A 598 -19.18 -24.19 -21.93
CA VAL A 598 -20.62 -24.46 -21.78
C VAL A 598 -21.31 -24.74 -23.12
N LYS A 599 -20.90 -24.07 -24.20
CA LYS A 599 -21.42 -24.29 -25.56
C LYS A 599 -20.87 -25.56 -26.23
N SER A 600 -19.72 -26.05 -25.83
CA SER A 600 -19.11 -27.26 -26.41
C SER A 600 -19.32 -28.50 -25.54
N ASP A 601 -19.78 -28.32 -24.30
CA ASP A 601 -19.95 -29.39 -23.34
C ASP A 601 -21.15 -30.29 -23.70
N ILE A 602 -20.83 -31.59 -23.77
CA ILE A 602 -21.72 -32.69 -24.14
C ILE A 602 -22.48 -33.22 -22.90
N PHE A 603 -22.01 -32.88 -21.69
CA PHE A 603 -22.57 -33.37 -20.42
C PHE A 603 -23.74 -32.54 -19.87
N TYR A 604 -24.12 -31.45 -20.53
CA TYR A 604 -25.36 -30.75 -20.21
C TYR A 604 -26.55 -31.65 -20.52
N LYS A 605 -27.48 -31.80 -19.57
CA LYS A 605 -28.78 -32.40 -19.83
C LYS A 605 -29.43 -31.66 -21.00
N THR A 606 -29.48 -32.31 -22.16
CA THR A 606 -30.37 -31.89 -23.23
C THR A 606 -31.79 -32.10 -22.73
N ASN A 607 -32.68 -31.13 -22.98
CA ASN A 607 -34.11 -31.23 -22.64
C ASN A 607 -34.84 -32.40 -23.37
N ASP A 608 -34.09 -33.28 -24.03
CA ASP A 608 -34.56 -34.44 -24.79
C ASP A 608 -34.45 -35.77 -24.02
N ASP A 609 -33.97 -35.76 -22.76
CA ASP A 609 -33.82 -36.96 -21.91
C ASP A 609 -34.87 -37.07 -20.76
N GLU A 610 -36.05 -36.45 -20.91
CA GLU A 610 -37.25 -36.74 -20.07
C GLU A 610 -38.35 -37.49 -20.84
#